data_AF-A0A2J6SFE0-F1
#
_entry.id   AF-A0A2J6SFE0-F1
#
_cell.length_a   1.000
_cell.length_b   1.000
_cell.length_c   1.000
_cell.angle_alpha   90.00
_cell.angle_beta   90.00
_cell.angle_gamma   90.00
#
_symmetry.space_group_name_H-M   'P 1'
#
loop_
_entity.id
_entity.type
_entity.pdbx_description
1 polymer ?
#
loop_
_entity_poly.entity_id
_entity_poly.type
_entity_poly.pdbx_seq_one_letter_code
_entity_poly.pdbx_strand_id
1 'polypeptide(L)'
;MIEGGGSSVKGPEQKLNEIYITVLENSVGHDYDDEEREDSYEMLRKVLGSIVILFAPLSTQSLTRLLDIPKIKVDQTLEDLHAILDIPKLQNRLIRLHHPSFPDFLLDKDRCGNHFWVNGKQAHEALAMSCIQLMSTSPKQDICGLDAPGVPVTDVANSRVEQCLPSELQYICLHWIQHLQKSIHRFLQKHLLHWFEALGWIGKVSKAIYAIASLESITMACNYPQVTKFVHNAKRFVLYNRSVIEQAPFQVYSSALVFAPLMSIVRKQFKDSVPQ
;
A
#
# COMPACT_ATOMS: atom_id res chain seq x y z
N MET A 1 34.86 -35.88 -30.77
CA MET A 1 35.56 -34.58 -30.79
C MET A 1 34.91 -33.70 -31.83
N ILE A 2 33.99 -32.84 -31.42
CA ILE A 2 33.64 -31.61 -32.13
C ILE A 2 33.49 -30.57 -31.03
N GLU A 3 34.56 -29.79 -30.85
CA GLU A 3 34.49 -28.50 -30.17
C GLU A 3 33.69 -27.56 -31.06
N GLY A 4 32.68 -26.93 -30.49
CA GLY A 4 31.91 -25.85 -31.12
C GLY A 4 31.76 -24.74 -30.10
N GLY A 5 32.78 -23.87 -30.04
CA GLY A 5 32.75 -22.66 -29.23
C GLY A 5 31.66 -21.70 -29.69
N GLY A 6 31.00 -21.11 -28.70
CA GLY A 6 30.06 -20.00 -28.85
C GLY A 6 29.97 -19.21 -27.55
N SER A 7 31.07 -18.57 -27.17
CA SER A 7 31.13 -17.62 -26.07
C SER A 7 30.39 -16.32 -26.42
N SER A 8 29.49 -15.92 -25.51
CA SER A 8 29.15 -14.54 -25.12
C SER A 8 28.39 -13.65 -26.10
N VAL A 9 27.08 -13.52 -25.85
CA VAL A 9 26.46 -12.19 -25.72
C VAL A 9 25.82 -12.13 -24.34
N LYS A 10 26.61 -11.77 -23.31
CA LYS A 10 26.07 -11.26 -22.05
C LYS A 10 25.28 -9.99 -22.38
N GLY A 11 23.95 -10.09 -22.39
CA GLY A 11 23.05 -9.07 -22.94
C GLY A 11 23.07 -7.73 -22.17
N PRO A 12 22.37 -6.69 -22.67
CA PRO A 12 22.22 -5.39 -22.01
C PRO A 12 21.73 -5.47 -20.56
N GLU A 13 20.88 -6.46 -20.26
CA GLU A 13 20.33 -6.73 -18.94
C GLU A 13 21.40 -7.12 -17.91
N GLN A 14 22.42 -7.88 -18.34
CA GLN A 14 23.47 -8.34 -17.43
C GLN A 14 24.38 -7.18 -16.99
N LYS A 15 24.63 -6.23 -17.91
CA LYS A 15 25.33 -4.98 -17.59
C LYS A 15 24.52 -4.09 -16.63
N LEU A 16 23.20 -4.03 -16.79
CA LEU A 16 22.34 -3.33 -15.85
C LEU A 16 22.40 -3.97 -14.46
N ASN A 17 22.37 -5.30 -14.36
CA ASN A 17 22.50 -6.01 -13.09
C ASN A 17 23.86 -5.69 -12.43
N GLU A 18 24.96 -5.67 -13.20
CA GLU A 18 26.29 -5.28 -12.68
C GLU A 18 26.30 -3.85 -12.12
N ILE A 19 25.65 -2.90 -12.80
CA ILE A 19 25.49 -1.53 -12.29
C ILE A 19 24.68 -1.51 -11.00
N TYR A 20 23.56 -2.23 -10.95
CA TYR A 20 22.71 -2.29 -9.75
C TYR A 20 23.46 -2.86 -8.55
N ILE A 21 24.15 -3.99 -8.73
CA ILE A 21 24.96 -4.62 -7.69
C ILE A 21 26.03 -3.66 -7.21
N THR A 22 26.78 -3.03 -8.12
CA THR A 22 27.85 -2.08 -7.76
C THR A 22 27.32 -0.92 -6.92
N VAL A 23 26.18 -0.34 -7.29
CA VAL A 23 25.57 0.77 -6.54
C VAL A 23 25.11 0.32 -5.16
N LEU A 24 24.48 -0.87 -5.06
CA LEU A 24 23.98 -1.40 -3.80
C LEU A 24 25.11 -1.81 -2.85
N GLU A 25 26.16 -2.47 -3.35
CA GLU A 25 27.33 -2.84 -2.55
C GLU A 25 28.10 -1.62 -2.04
N ASN A 26 28.25 -0.58 -2.87
CA ASN A 26 28.91 0.67 -2.46
C ASN A 26 28.09 1.50 -1.46
N SER A 27 26.78 1.25 -1.35
CA SER A 27 25.93 1.91 -0.36
C SER A 27 26.07 1.32 1.06
N VAL A 28 26.78 0.19 1.20
CA VAL A 28 27.07 -0.44 2.49
C VAL A 28 28.50 -0.10 2.91
N GLY A 29 28.68 0.32 4.17
CA GLY A 29 29.98 0.69 4.71
C GLY A 29 31.02 -0.44 4.57
N HIS A 30 32.19 -0.12 4.01
CA HIS A 30 33.27 -1.09 3.82
C HIS A 30 33.96 -1.49 5.13
N ASP A 31 33.82 -0.67 6.17
CA ASP A 31 34.36 -0.84 7.50
C ASP A 31 33.40 -1.52 8.48
N TYR A 32 32.18 -1.82 8.04
CA TYR A 32 31.16 -2.49 8.85
C TYR A 32 31.55 -3.93 9.16
N ASP A 33 31.25 -4.36 10.38
CA ASP A 33 31.32 -5.77 10.73
C ASP A 33 30.20 -6.59 10.07
N ASP A 34 30.22 -7.92 10.26
CA ASP A 34 29.25 -8.80 9.63
C ASP A 34 27.79 -8.54 10.08
N GLU A 35 27.58 -8.08 11.31
CA GLU A 35 26.27 -7.78 11.86
C GLU A 35 25.75 -6.44 11.29
N GLU A 36 26.60 -5.41 11.29
CA GLU A 36 26.29 -4.08 10.72
C GLU A 36 25.99 -4.14 9.22
N ARG A 37 26.69 -5.00 8.47
CA ARG A 37 26.41 -5.23 7.04
C ARG A 37 25.07 -5.91 6.83
N GLU A 38 24.73 -6.91 7.63
CA GLU A 38 23.45 -7.62 7.48
C GLU A 38 22.27 -6.72 7.84
N ASP A 39 22.40 -5.88 8.88
CA ASP A 39 21.42 -4.84 9.23
C ASP A 39 21.19 -3.86 8.07
N SER A 40 22.28 -3.46 7.40
CA SER A 40 22.23 -2.58 6.23
C SER A 40 21.53 -3.24 5.04
N TYR A 41 21.84 -4.51 4.77
CA TYR A 41 21.15 -5.29 3.73
C TYR A 41 19.67 -5.51 4.06
N GLU A 42 19.32 -5.75 5.32
CA GLU A 42 17.92 -5.87 5.73
C GLU A 42 17.16 -4.57 5.49
N MET A 43 17.76 -3.43 5.85
CA MET A 43 17.15 -2.11 5.60
C MET A 43 16.99 -1.84 4.11
N LEU A 44 18.01 -2.13 3.29
CA LEU A 44 17.94 -2.01 1.83
C LEU A 44 16.80 -2.86 1.26
N ARG A 45 16.74 -4.15 1.63
CA ARG A 45 15.65 -5.06 1.20
C ARG A 45 14.28 -4.53 1.61
N LYS A 46 14.15 -4.00 2.83
CA LYS A 46 12.87 -3.47 3.33
C LYS A 46 12.44 -2.20 2.59
N VAL A 47 13.34 -1.23 2.41
CA VAL A 47 13.03 0.06 1.77
C VAL A 47 12.86 -0.11 0.26
N LEU A 48 13.84 -0.68 -0.43
CA LEU A 48 13.80 -0.86 -1.89
C LEU A 48 12.75 -1.89 -2.30
N GLY A 49 12.66 -2.99 -1.54
CA GLY A 49 11.61 -3.99 -1.73
C GLY A 49 10.23 -3.38 -1.68
N SER A 50 9.99 -2.46 -0.74
CA SER A 50 8.73 -1.72 -0.68
C SER A 50 8.54 -0.82 -1.91
N ILE A 51 9.55 -0.03 -2.29
CA ILE A 51 9.48 0.89 -3.44
C ILE A 51 9.12 0.14 -4.73
N VAL A 52 9.73 -1.01 -5.00
CA VAL A 52 9.53 -1.73 -6.27
C VAL A 52 8.19 -2.44 -6.37
N ILE A 53 7.57 -2.79 -5.24
CA ILE A 53 6.24 -3.40 -5.23
C ILE A 53 5.09 -2.39 -5.13
N LEU A 54 5.40 -1.10 -4.94
CA LEU A 54 4.37 -0.06 -4.88
C LEU A 54 3.62 0.02 -6.21
N PHE A 55 2.29 -0.04 -6.17
CA PHE A 55 1.46 0.17 -7.36
C PHE A 55 1.46 1.63 -7.87
N ALA A 56 1.89 2.57 -7.03
CA ALA A 56 2.11 3.96 -7.38
C ALA A 56 3.27 4.52 -6.53
N PRO A 57 4.19 5.29 -7.13
CA PRO A 57 5.34 5.82 -6.40
C PRO A 57 4.90 6.75 -5.27
N LEU A 58 5.66 6.72 -4.18
CA LEU A 58 5.45 7.54 -2.99
C LEU A 58 6.63 8.48 -2.77
N SER A 59 6.40 9.54 -1.98
CA SER A 59 7.50 10.41 -1.53
C SER A 59 8.28 9.77 -0.38
N THR A 60 9.48 10.27 -0.06
CA THR A 60 10.25 9.77 1.09
C THR A 60 9.50 9.96 2.40
N GLN A 61 8.82 11.10 2.57
CA GLN A 61 7.97 11.33 3.75
C GLN A 61 6.86 10.28 3.84
N SER A 62 6.29 9.94 2.69
CA SER A 62 5.21 8.96 2.58
C SER A 62 5.66 7.55 2.89
N LEU A 63 6.80 7.16 2.35
CA LEU A 63 7.40 5.86 2.57
C LEU A 63 7.76 5.67 4.05
N THR A 64 8.33 6.69 4.68
CA THR A 64 8.69 6.70 6.12
C THR A 64 7.48 6.35 7.00
N ARG A 65 6.35 7.04 6.79
CA ARG A 65 5.12 6.80 7.55
C ARG A 65 4.47 5.46 7.22
N LEU A 66 4.50 5.05 5.95
CA LEU A 66 3.93 3.78 5.53
C LEU A 66 4.69 2.59 6.12
N LEU A 67 6.02 2.65 6.18
CA LEU A 67 6.86 1.56 6.67
C LEU A 67 7.07 1.58 8.19
N ASP A 68 6.65 2.65 8.86
CA ASP A 68 6.93 2.92 10.28
C ASP A 68 8.43 2.85 10.60
N ILE A 69 9.23 3.46 9.72
CA ILE A 69 10.70 3.54 9.85
C ILE A 69 11.08 4.99 10.12
N PRO A 70 12.01 5.30 11.04
CA PRO A 70 12.49 6.67 11.24
C PRO A 70 13.03 7.27 9.94
N LYS A 71 12.67 8.53 9.66
CA LYS A 71 13.05 9.23 8.42
C LYS A 71 14.56 9.18 8.17
N ILE A 72 15.35 9.36 9.22
CA ILE A 72 16.83 9.34 9.11
C ILE A 72 17.34 8.02 8.54
N LYS A 73 16.75 6.88 8.92
CA LYS A 73 17.14 5.56 8.39
C LYS A 73 16.74 5.42 6.92
N VAL A 74 15.56 5.91 6.54
CA VAL A 74 15.13 5.90 5.12
C VAL A 74 16.01 6.81 4.28
N ASP A 75 16.31 8.02 4.75
CA ASP A 75 17.19 8.96 4.05
C ASP A 75 18.59 8.36 3.85
N GLN A 76 19.20 7.81 4.91
CA GLN A 76 20.50 7.14 4.85
C GLN A 76 20.51 5.96 3.87
N THR A 77 19.44 5.15 3.86
CA THR A 77 19.32 4.00 2.94
C THR A 77 19.25 4.44 1.47
N LEU A 78 18.71 5.64 1.20
CA LEU A 78 18.52 6.15 -0.15
C LEU A 78 19.65 7.08 -0.62
N GLU A 79 20.51 7.55 0.29
CA GLU A 79 21.50 8.61 0.06
C GLU A 79 22.42 8.31 -1.13
N ASP A 80 22.94 7.09 -1.22
CA ASP A 80 23.87 6.69 -2.28
C ASP A 80 23.20 6.05 -3.51
N LEU A 81 21.86 6.01 -3.53
CA LEU A 81 21.10 5.30 -4.57
C LEU A 81 20.64 6.19 -5.72
N HIS A 82 21.14 7.42 -5.81
CA HIS A 82 20.83 8.37 -6.88
C HIS A 82 21.14 7.85 -8.30
N ALA A 83 22.02 6.86 -8.45
CA ALA A 83 22.32 6.25 -9.74
C ALA A 83 21.18 5.36 -10.26
N ILE A 84 20.34 4.83 -9.37
CA ILE A 84 19.25 3.90 -9.68
C ILE A 84 17.86 4.49 -9.38
N LEU A 85 17.79 5.52 -8.54
CA LEU A 85 16.58 6.22 -8.13
C LEU A 85 16.68 7.73 -8.37
N ASP A 86 15.62 8.30 -8.95
CA ASP A 86 15.34 9.73 -8.88
C ASP A 86 14.77 10.01 -7.48
N ILE A 87 15.60 10.62 -6.62
CA ILE A 87 15.27 10.98 -5.24
C ILE A 87 15.22 12.50 -5.14
N PRO A 88 14.02 13.10 -5.16
CA PRO A 88 13.88 14.55 -5.11
C PRO A 88 14.32 15.14 -3.77
N LYS A 89 15.01 16.29 -3.80
CA LYS A 89 15.36 17.06 -2.60
C LYS A 89 14.12 17.55 -1.82
N LEU A 90 13.02 17.79 -2.53
CA LEU A 90 11.75 18.19 -1.93
C LEU A 90 11.01 16.94 -1.41
N GLN A 91 10.80 16.88 -0.10
CA GLN A 91 10.33 15.68 0.61
C GLN A 91 8.96 15.15 0.16
N ASN A 92 8.13 15.98 -0.48
CA ASN A 92 6.78 15.61 -0.94
C ASN A 92 6.76 15.18 -2.42
N ARG A 93 7.89 15.22 -3.12
CA ARG A 93 7.98 14.72 -4.50
C ARG A 93 8.22 13.22 -4.51
N LEU A 94 7.71 12.57 -5.54
CA LEU A 94 7.68 11.11 -5.67
C LEU A 94 9.06 10.56 -6.01
N ILE A 95 9.47 9.49 -5.32
CA ILE A 95 10.64 8.69 -5.68
C ILE A 95 10.32 7.93 -6.96
N ARG A 96 11.24 7.89 -7.93
CA ARG A 96 11.04 7.15 -9.18
C ARG A 96 12.25 6.28 -9.48
N LEU A 97 11.99 5.12 -10.08
CA LEU A 97 13.06 4.27 -10.62
C LEU A 97 13.59 4.91 -11.90
N HIS A 98 14.91 4.97 -12.07
CA HIS A 98 15.50 5.40 -13.34
C HIS A 98 15.27 4.37 -14.46
N HIS A 99 15.19 3.09 -14.09
CA HIS A 99 15.02 2.01 -15.06
C HIS A 99 13.92 1.02 -14.64
N PRO A 100 13.01 0.64 -15.57
CA PRO A 100 11.88 -0.22 -15.26
C PRO A 100 12.24 -1.69 -14.99
N SER A 101 13.46 -2.14 -15.29
CA SER A 101 13.91 -3.52 -14.97
C SER A 101 14.44 -3.69 -13.54
N PHE A 102 14.57 -2.61 -12.76
CA PHE A 102 15.05 -2.69 -11.40
C PHE A 102 14.16 -3.54 -10.47
N PRO A 103 12.81 -3.49 -10.57
CA PRO A 103 11.92 -4.42 -9.87
C PRO A 103 12.23 -5.88 -10.22
N ASP A 104 12.35 -6.20 -11.51
CA ASP A 104 12.65 -7.57 -11.96
C ASP A 104 14.00 -8.07 -11.43
N PHE A 105 14.98 -7.17 -11.30
CA PHE A 105 16.27 -7.47 -10.68
C PHE A 105 16.14 -7.82 -9.19
N LEU A 106 15.44 -7.01 -8.39
CA LEU A 106 15.31 -7.25 -6.94
C LEU A 106 14.41 -8.43 -6.59
N LEU A 107 13.43 -8.75 -7.44
CA LEU A 107 12.47 -9.84 -7.22
C LEU A 107 13.01 -11.20 -7.68
N ASP A 108 14.10 -11.21 -8.47
CA ASP A 108 14.76 -12.40 -8.97
C ASP A 108 16.08 -12.65 -8.22
N LYS A 109 16.09 -13.73 -7.43
CA LYS A 109 17.22 -14.14 -6.60
C LYS A 109 18.47 -14.43 -7.42
N ASP A 110 18.32 -14.96 -8.63
CA ASP A 110 19.46 -15.33 -9.47
C ASP A 110 20.14 -14.10 -10.08
N ARG A 111 19.43 -12.97 -10.14
CA ARG A 111 19.95 -11.70 -10.69
C ARG A 111 20.66 -10.84 -9.66
N CYS A 112 20.09 -10.72 -8.46
CA CYS A 112 20.58 -9.82 -7.42
C CYS A 112 21.35 -10.53 -6.29
N GLY A 113 21.33 -11.86 -6.24
CA GLY A 113 22.00 -12.63 -5.19
C GLY A 113 21.28 -12.57 -3.84
N ASN A 114 21.82 -13.28 -2.86
CA ASN A 114 21.16 -13.47 -1.55
C ASN A 114 21.00 -12.18 -0.75
N HIS A 115 21.97 -11.27 -0.82
CA HIS A 115 22.00 -10.07 0.03
C HIS A 115 20.90 -9.06 -0.33
N PHE A 116 20.55 -8.96 -1.60
CA PHE A 116 19.60 -7.94 -2.09
C PHE A 116 18.23 -8.51 -2.46
N TRP A 117 18.10 -9.83 -2.57
CA TRP A 117 16.86 -10.46 -3.00
C TRP A 117 15.68 -10.14 -2.08
N VAL A 118 14.59 -9.70 -2.72
CA VAL A 118 13.31 -9.43 -2.08
C VAL A 118 12.31 -10.47 -2.53
N ASN A 119 11.76 -11.22 -1.57
CA ASN A 119 10.62 -12.08 -1.86
C ASN A 119 9.37 -11.21 -2.06
N GLY A 120 8.95 -11.01 -3.31
CA GLY A 120 7.83 -10.14 -3.66
C GLY A 120 6.53 -10.47 -2.91
N LYS A 121 6.24 -11.76 -2.67
CA LYS A 121 5.06 -12.17 -1.91
C LYS A 121 5.15 -11.69 -0.46
N GLN A 122 6.27 -11.96 0.23
CA GLN A 122 6.47 -11.52 1.60
C GLN A 122 6.50 -9.99 1.73
N ALA A 123 7.09 -9.29 0.76
CA ALA A 123 7.11 -7.83 0.71
C ALA A 123 5.69 -7.26 0.57
N HIS A 124 4.87 -7.82 -0.32
CA HIS A 124 3.46 -7.45 -0.45
C HIS A 124 2.67 -7.70 0.84
N GLU A 125 2.87 -8.86 1.48
CA GLU A 125 2.26 -9.20 2.76
C GLU A 125 2.66 -8.20 3.86
N ALA A 126 3.95 -7.87 3.98
CA ALA A 126 4.45 -6.89 4.93
C ALA A 126 3.87 -5.50 4.68
N LEU A 127 3.84 -5.05 3.42
CA LEU A 127 3.28 -3.76 3.04
C LEU A 127 1.79 -3.67 3.38
N ALA A 128 1.03 -4.76 3.18
CA ALA A 128 -0.37 -4.86 3.63
C ALA A 128 -0.54 -4.62 5.12
N MET A 129 0.32 -5.24 5.91
CA MET A 129 0.26 -5.16 7.36
C MET A 129 0.54 -3.74 7.81
N SER A 130 1.54 -3.07 7.21
CA SER A 130 1.81 -1.66 7.50
C SER A 130 0.67 -0.75 7.03
N CYS A 131 0.06 -1.03 5.88
CA CYS A 131 -1.15 -0.35 5.41
C CYS A 131 -2.30 -0.46 6.43
N ILE A 132 -2.58 -1.68 6.89
CA ILE A 132 -3.60 -2.00 7.90
C ILE A 132 -3.29 -1.29 9.22
N GLN A 133 -2.03 -1.32 9.66
CA GLN A 133 -1.59 -0.68 10.89
C GLN A 133 -1.75 0.83 10.83
N LEU A 134 -1.29 1.48 9.75
CA LEU A 134 -1.39 2.93 9.60
C LEU A 134 -2.85 3.41 9.53
N MET A 135 -3.73 2.68 8.84
CA MET A 135 -5.17 2.95 8.88
C MET A 135 -5.78 2.71 10.27
N SER A 136 -5.25 1.75 11.02
CA SER A 136 -5.75 1.41 12.36
C SER A 136 -5.37 2.44 13.41
N THR A 137 -4.24 3.13 13.21
CA THR A 137 -3.71 4.20 14.06
C THR A 137 -4.07 5.60 13.58
N SER A 138 -4.81 5.72 12.46
CA SER A 138 -5.34 6.98 11.92
C SER A 138 -6.86 7.05 12.12
N PRO A 139 -7.38 7.35 13.33
CA PRO A 139 -8.81 7.33 13.59
C PRO A 139 -9.36 8.75 13.52
N LYS A 140 -10.06 9.11 12.44
CA LYS A 140 -11.06 10.19 12.51
C LYS A 140 -12.25 9.81 11.64
N GLN A 141 -13.33 9.42 12.30
CA GLN A 141 -14.66 9.66 11.76
C GLN A 141 -14.74 11.15 11.40
N ASP A 142 -15.29 11.49 10.23
CA ASP A 142 -15.14 12.81 9.63
C ASP A 142 -13.68 13.12 9.28
N ILE A 143 -13.14 12.38 8.29
CA ILE A 143 -11.74 12.47 7.86
C ILE A 143 -11.35 13.91 7.51
N CYS A 144 -12.30 14.67 6.95
CA CYS A 144 -12.10 16.06 6.53
C CYS A 144 -12.46 17.12 7.61
N GLY A 145 -12.93 16.70 8.79
CA GLY A 145 -13.30 17.59 9.91
C GLY A 145 -14.37 18.62 9.52
N LEU A 146 -15.38 18.20 8.76
CA LEU A 146 -16.43 19.05 8.21
C LEU A 146 -17.61 19.26 9.18
N ASP A 147 -17.69 18.49 10.27
CA ASP A 147 -18.73 18.53 11.32
C ASP A 147 -20.19 18.43 10.79
N ALA A 148 -20.36 18.15 9.50
CA ALA A 148 -21.64 18.16 8.78
C ALA A 148 -21.71 17.00 7.76
N PRO A 149 -22.61 16.02 7.97
CA PRO A 149 -22.79 14.86 7.07
C PRO A 149 -23.16 15.18 5.63
N GLY A 150 -23.65 16.39 5.34
CA GLY A 150 -24.24 16.75 4.05
C GLY A 150 -23.31 17.46 3.06
N VAL A 151 -22.05 17.71 3.39
CA VAL A 151 -21.14 18.49 2.53
C VAL A 151 -20.79 17.68 1.28
N PRO A 152 -21.10 18.17 0.05
CA PRO A 152 -20.74 17.46 -1.17
C PRO A 152 -19.24 17.51 -1.44
N VAL A 153 -18.71 16.49 -2.10
CA VAL A 153 -17.28 16.42 -2.50
C VAL A 153 -16.85 17.64 -3.33
N THR A 154 -17.73 18.18 -4.17
CA THR A 154 -17.46 19.37 -5.00
C THR A 154 -17.21 20.65 -4.20
N ASP A 155 -17.69 20.70 -2.97
CA ASP A 155 -17.67 21.91 -2.14
C ASP A 155 -16.47 21.90 -1.18
N VAL A 156 -15.71 20.80 -1.14
CA VAL A 156 -14.48 20.67 -0.36
C VAL A 156 -13.28 20.96 -1.28
N ALA A 157 -12.47 21.95 -0.90
CA ALA A 157 -11.25 22.25 -1.64
C ALA A 157 -10.30 21.05 -1.66
N ASN A 158 -9.75 20.71 -2.83
CA ASN A 158 -8.80 19.59 -3.00
C ASN A 158 -7.61 19.66 -2.03
N SER A 159 -7.14 20.87 -1.70
CA SER A 159 -6.07 21.07 -0.73
C SER A 159 -6.40 20.58 0.67
N ARG A 160 -7.68 20.66 1.09
CA ARG A 160 -8.16 20.12 2.37
C ARG A 160 -8.19 18.60 2.35
N VAL A 161 -8.60 18.00 1.23
CA VAL A 161 -8.57 16.54 1.05
C VAL A 161 -7.13 16.03 1.09
N GLU A 162 -6.18 16.69 0.44
CA GLU A 162 -4.75 16.31 0.46
C GLU A 162 -4.11 16.46 1.85
N GLN A 163 -4.58 17.41 2.67
CA GLN A 163 -4.14 17.58 4.06
C GLN A 163 -4.67 16.47 4.98
N CYS A 164 -5.93 16.08 4.79
CA CYS A 164 -6.61 15.06 5.61
C CYS A 164 -6.29 13.63 5.19
N LEU A 165 -6.07 13.41 3.89
CA LEU A 165 -5.67 12.15 3.28
C LEU A 165 -4.35 12.36 2.55
N PRO A 166 -3.22 12.36 3.28
CA PRO A 166 -1.93 12.46 2.64
C PRO A 166 -1.67 11.17 1.85
N SER A 167 -0.72 11.25 0.92
CA SER A 167 -0.47 10.25 -0.14
C SER A 167 -0.34 8.79 0.32
N GLU A 168 0.17 8.56 1.54
CA GLU A 168 0.28 7.25 2.17
C GLU A 168 -1.09 6.64 2.40
N LEU A 169 -2.00 7.40 3.01
CA LEU A 169 -3.37 6.97 3.28
C LEU A 169 -4.13 6.74 1.97
N GLN A 170 -3.89 7.57 0.95
CA GLN A 170 -4.48 7.37 -0.38
C GLN A 170 -4.01 6.04 -1.00
N TYR A 171 -2.69 5.80 -1.02
CA TYR A 171 -2.11 4.56 -1.56
C TYR A 171 -2.68 3.34 -0.84
N ILE A 172 -2.65 3.37 0.48
CA ILE A 172 -3.18 2.32 1.33
C ILE A 172 -4.63 2.02 0.96
N CYS A 173 -5.49 3.04 0.94
CA CYS A 173 -6.91 2.89 0.62
C CYS A 173 -7.12 2.26 -0.77
N LEU A 174 -6.20 2.41 -1.70
CA LEU A 174 -6.35 1.88 -3.05
C LEU A 174 -5.90 0.42 -3.19
N HIS A 175 -4.97 -0.06 -2.34
CA HIS A 175 -4.19 -1.27 -2.66
C HIS A 175 -4.13 -2.34 -1.56
N TRP A 176 -4.51 -2.03 -0.31
CA TRP A 176 -4.30 -2.92 0.85
C TRP A 176 -4.98 -4.30 0.77
N ILE A 177 -6.09 -4.41 0.02
CA ILE A 177 -6.88 -5.67 -0.07
C ILE A 177 -6.15 -6.77 -0.84
N GLN A 178 -5.14 -6.43 -1.65
CA GLN A 178 -4.45 -7.40 -2.50
C GLN A 178 -3.48 -8.31 -1.73
N HIS A 179 -3.41 -8.23 -0.38
CA HIS A 179 -2.21 -8.68 0.30
C HIS A 179 -2.30 -9.55 1.57
N LEU A 180 -3.44 -10.01 2.17
CA LEU A 180 -3.39 -11.04 3.26
C LEU A 180 -4.73 -11.50 3.88
N GLN A 181 -4.94 -12.78 4.24
CA GLN A 181 -6.29 -13.30 4.61
C GLN A 181 -6.79 -13.16 6.07
N LYS A 182 -5.97 -13.27 7.14
CA LYS A 182 -6.50 -13.30 8.54
C LYS A 182 -6.60 -11.92 9.19
N SER A 183 -5.65 -11.03 8.91
CA SER A 183 -5.66 -9.64 9.39
C SER A 183 -6.79 -8.82 8.76
N ILE A 184 -7.23 -9.21 7.55
CA ILE A 184 -8.33 -8.57 6.81
C ILE A 184 -9.63 -8.58 7.59
N HIS A 185 -10.02 -9.67 8.26
CA HIS A 185 -11.35 -9.72 8.88
C HIS A 185 -11.49 -8.71 10.04
N ARG A 186 -10.49 -8.67 10.93
CA ARG A 186 -10.45 -7.69 12.03
C ARG A 186 -10.34 -6.27 11.50
N PHE A 187 -9.50 -6.06 10.49
CA PHE A 187 -9.40 -4.75 9.84
C PHE A 187 -10.76 -4.31 9.29
N LEU A 188 -11.42 -5.15 8.49
CA LEU A 188 -12.72 -4.83 7.90
C LEU A 188 -13.79 -4.59 8.97
N GLN A 189 -13.80 -5.36 10.06
CA GLN A 189 -14.75 -5.15 11.15
C GLN A 189 -14.60 -3.79 11.84
N LYS A 190 -13.40 -3.20 11.81
CA LYS A 190 -13.11 -1.93 12.48
C LYS A 190 -13.03 -0.73 11.53
N HIS A 191 -12.57 -0.96 10.30
CA HIS A 191 -12.16 0.10 9.37
C HIS A 191 -12.86 0.10 8.02
N LEU A 192 -13.80 -0.82 7.76
CA LEU A 192 -14.54 -0.86 6.49
C LEU A 192 -15.19 0.48 6.13
N LEU A 193 -15.89 1.13 7.07
CA LEU A 193 -16.58 2.39 6.77
C LEU A 193 -15.59 3.55 6.53
N HIS A 194 -14.53 3.63 7.34
CA HIS A 194 -13.44 4.61 7.14
C HIS A 194 -12.80 4.46 5.77
N TRP A 195 -12.60 3.20 5.34
CA TRP A 195 -12.05 2.90 4.03
C TRP A 195 -12.99 3.32 2.88
N PHE A 196 -14.30 3.11 3.02
CA PHE A 196 -15.27 3.62 2.05
C PHE A 196 -15.37 5.14 2.03
N GLU A 197 -15.36 5.79 3.20
CA GLU A 197 -15.35 7.24 3.33
C GLU A 197 -14.14 7.83 2.58
N ALA A 198 -12.94 7.33 2.85
CA ALA A 198 -11.72 7.76 2.18
C ALA A 198 -11.79 7.57 0.65
N LEU A 199 -12.28 6.42 0.17
CA LEU A 199 -12.44 6.18 -1.27
C LEU A 199 -13.55 7.02 -1.91
N GLY A 200 -14.54 7.44 -1.13
CA GLY A 200 -15.51 8.46 -1.52
C GLY A 200 -14.83 9.80 -1.77
N TRP A 201 -14.05 10.29 -0.80
CA TRP A 201 -13.31 11.55 -0.91
C TRP A 201 -12.31 11.57 -2.07
N ILE A 202 -11.66 10.43 -2.35
CA ILE A 202 -10.70 10.30 -3.46
C ILE A 202 -11.40 10.08 -4.81
N GLY A 203 -12.73 9.91 -4.84
CA GLY A 203 -13.50 9.65 -6.06
C GLY A 203 -13.20 8.28 -6.70
N LYS A 204 -12.84 7.28 -5.88
CA LYS A 204 -12.40 5.93 -6.30
C LYS A 204 -13.22 4.81 -5.67
N VAL A 205 -14.48 5.04 -5.32
CA VAL A 205 -15.39 4.01 -4.76
C VAL A 205 -15.51 2.77 -5.65
N SER A 206 -15.41 2.92 -6.98
CA SER A 206 -15.36 1.79 -7.91
C SER A 206 -14.22 0.81 -7.60
N LYS A 207 -13.03 1.30 -7.20
CA LYS A 207 -11.92 0.44 -6.77
C LYS A 207 -12.26 -0.33 -5.49
N ALA A 208 -13.02 0.26 -4.57
CA ALA A 208 -13.51 -0.44 -3.37
C ALA A 208 -14.36 -1.66 -3.75
N ILE A 209 -15.28 -1.46 -4.71
CA ILE A 209 -16.19 -2.50 -5.20
C ILE A 209 -15.40 -3.65 -5.83
N TYR A 210 -14.45 -3.34 -6.72
CA TYR A 210 -13.59 -4.36 -7.33
C TYR A 210 -12.78 -5.12 -6.28
N ALA A 211 -12.16 -4.40 -5.34
CA ALA A 211 -11.33 -5.01 -4.32
C ALA A 211 -12.15 -5.93 -3.38
N ILE A 212 -13.34 -5.51 -2.95
CA ILE A 212 -14.24 -6.37 -2.17
C ILE A 212 -14.69 -7.60 -2.98
N ALA A 213 -15.00 -7.44 -4.27
CA ALA A 213 -15.39 -8.57 -5.11
C ALA A 213 -14.25 -9.58 -5.27
N SER A 214 -13.01 -9.12 -5.44
CA SER A 214 -11.82 -9.99 -5.45
C SER A 214 -11.65 -10.70 -4.11
N LEU A 215 -11.83 -9.98 -2.99
CA LEU A 215 -11.73 -10.56 -1.65
C LEU A 215 -12.83 -11.61 -1.38
N GLU A 216 -14.04 -11.38 -1.86
CA GLU A 216 -15.14 -12.34 -1.77
C GLU A 216 -14.76 -13.66 -2.47
N SER A 217 -14.28 -13.59 -3.72
CA SER A 217 -13.81 -14.76 -4.46
C SER A 217 -12.70 -15.52 -3.73
N ILE A 218 -11.72 -14.80 -3.16
CA ILE A 218 -10.62 -15.38 -2.39
C ILE A 218 -11.14 -16.07 -1.12
N THR A 219 -12.03 -15.42 -0.37
CA THR A 219 -12.55 -15.98 0.89
C THR A 219 -13.48 -17.18 0.67
N MET A 220 -14.23 -17.19 -0.44
CA MET A 220 -14.98 -18.36 -0.90
C MET A 220 -14.06 -19.53 -1.22
N ALA A 221 -13.00 -19.30 -2.01
CA ALA A 221 -12.06 -20.35 -2.42
C ALA A 221 -11.32 -20.97 -1.22
N CYS A 222 -11.00 -20.17 -0.20
CA CYS A 222 -10.29 -20.64 0.99
C CYS A 222 -11.20 -21.10 2.14
N ASN A 223 -12.52 -21.17 1.91
CA ASN A 223 -13.52 -21.71 2.84
C ASN A 223 -13.50 -21.07 4.24
N TYR A 224 -13.51 -19.72 4.29
CA TYR A 224 -13.60 -18.94 5.55
C TYR A 224 -15.02 -18.38 5.74
N PRO A 225 -16.01 -19.18 6.17
CA PRO A 225 -17.43 -18.84 6.06
C PRO A 225 -17.84 -17.57 6.80
N GLN A 226 -17.20 -17.24 7.92
CA GLN A 226 -17.49 -16.00 8.66
C GLN A 226 -17.01 -14.75 7.90
N VAL A 227 -15.80 -14.81 7.34
CA VAL A 227 -15.22 -13.71 6.56
C VAL A 227 -15.97 -13.53 5.25
N THR A 228 -16.26 -14.62 4.55
CA THR A 228 -17.04 -14.61 3.30
C THR A 228 -18.40 -13.96 3.51
N LYS A 229 -19.14 -14.32 4.58
CA LYS A 229 -20.44 -13.70 4.89
C LYS A 229 -20.32 -12.20 5.14
N PHE A 230 -19.30 -11.77 5.88
CA PHE A 230 -19.04 -10.36 6.14
C PHE A 230 -18.72 -9.60 4.85
N VAL A 231 -17.79 -10.11 4.04
CA VAL A 231 -17.36 -9.49 2.78
C VAL A 231 -18.51 -9.44 1.77
N HIS A 232 -19.32 -10.49 1.66
CA HIS A 232 -20.53 -10.50 0.85
C HIS A 232 -21.52 -9.40 1.27
N ASN A 233 -21.71 -9.22 2.59
CA ASN A 233 -22.58 -8.16 3.09
C ASN A 233 -21.99 -6.76 2.84
N ALA A 234 -20.67 -6.59 3.01
CA ALA A 234 -19.94 -5.36 2.69
C ALA A 234 -20.05 -4.98 1.21
N LYS A 235 -19.95 -5.96 0.30
CA LYS A 235 -20.14 -5.78 -1.15
C LYS A 235 -21.53 -5.21 -1.46
N ARG A 236 -22.57 -5.82 -0.89
CA ARG A 236 -23.95 -5.35 -1.08
C ARG A 236 -24.15 -3.96 -0.50
N PHE A 237 -23.55 -3.68 0.66
CA PHE A 237 -23.62 -2.38 1.31
C PHE A 237 -23.01 -1.27 0.43
N VAL A 238 -21.79 -1.45 -0.08
CA VAL A 238 -21.13 -0.43 -0.92
C VAL A 238 -21.82 -0.27 -2.29
N LEU A 239 -22.35 -1.35 -2.86
CA LEU A 239 -23.09 -1.27 -4.13
C LEU A 239 -24.40 -0.49 -3.97
N TYR A 240 -25.16 -0.77 -2.90
CA TYR A 240 -26.44 -0.10 -2.65
C TYR A 240 -26.26 1.37 -2.30
N ASN A 241 -25.23 1.69 -1.50
CA ASN A 241 -24.95 3.05 -1.04
C ASN A 241 -23.93 3.78 -1.90
N ARG A 242 -23.59 3.26 -3.09
CA ARG A 242 -22.52 3.82 -3.94
C ARG A 242 -22.70 5.31 -4.19
N SER A 243 -23.89 5.72 -4.64
CA SER A 243 -24.18 7.13 -4.96
C SER A 243 -24.01 8.03 -3.73
N VAL A 244 -24.40 7.54 -2.55
CA VAL A 244 -24.27 8.29 -1.29
C VAL A 244 -22.80 8.45 -0.92
N ILE A 245 -22.02 7.37 -0.99
CA ILE A 245 -20.59 7.37 -0.66
C ILE A 245 -19.80 8.22 -1.68
N GLU A 246 -20.18 8.22 -2.96
CA GLU A 246 -19.52 9.04 -3.99
C GLU A 246 -19.85 10.54 -3.88
N GLN A 247 -21.07 10.90 -3.45
CA GLN A 247 -21.51 12.30 -3.37
C GLN A 247 -21.23 12.96 -2.02
N ALA A 248 -21.42 12.22 -0.93
CA ALA A 248 -21.25 12.71 0.44
C ALA A 248 -20.68 11.57 1.30
N PRO A 249 -19.35 11.32 1.24
CA PRO A 249 -18.73 10.14 1.85
C PRO A 249 -19.02 9.98 3.34
N PHE A 250 -19.13 11.10 4.09
CA PHE A 250 -19.43 11.08 5.52
C PHE A 250 -20.85 10.54 5.83
N GLN A 251 -21.79 10.57 4.87
CA GLN A 251 -23.09 9.91 4.98
C GLN A 251 -22.99 8.38 5.13
N VAL A 252 -21.83 7.77 4.90
CA VAL A 252 -21.63 6.33 5.08
C VAL A 252 -21.94 5.87 6.52
N TYR A 253 -21.79 6.77 7.51
CA TYR A 253 -22.10 6.52 8.92
C TYR A 253 -23.56 6.81 9.30
N SER A 254 -24.24 7.62 8.50
CA SER A 254 -25.62 8.06 8.75
C SER A 254 -26.57 7.38 7.78
N SER A 255 -26.96 8.04 6.67
CA SER A 255 -27.98 7.50 5.77
C SER A 255 -27.66 6.09 5.26
N ALA A 256 -26.42 5.82 4.85
CA ALA A 256 -26.05 4.51 4.34
C ALA A 256 -26.20 3.40 5.41
N LEU A 257 -25.87 3.70 6.67
CA LEU A 257 -25.89 2.74 7.77
C LEU A 257 -27.27 2.59 8.40
N VAL A 258 -28.00 3.69 8.58
CA VAL A 258 -29.35 3.73 9.15
C VAL A 258 -30.37 3.08 8.23
N PHE A 259 -30.25 3.30 6.91
CA PHE A 259 -31.15 2.70 5.92
C PHE A 259 -30.70 1.32 5.43
N ALA A 260 -29.54 0.80 5.85
CA ALA A 260 -29.17 -0.58 5.60
C ALA A 260 -30.17 -1.55 6.28
N PRO A 261 -30.46 -2.73 5.70
CA PRO A 261 -31.38 -3.70 6.30
C PRO A 261 -31.01 -4.04 7.76
N LEU A 262 -32.00 -4.19 8.65
CA LEU A 262 -31.77 -4.48 10.08
C LEU A 262 -30.90 -5.73 10.34
N MET A 263 -30.97 -6.70 9.42
CA MET A 263 -30.19 -7.94 9.49
C MET A 263 -28.81 -7.84 8.79
N SER A 264 -28.44 -6.67 8.27
CA SER A 264 -27.11 -6.43 7.72
C SER A 264 -26.03 -6.62 8.78
N ILE A 265 -25.03 -7.42 8.44
CA ILE A 265 -23.85 -7.66 9.28
C ILE A 265 -23.08 -6.34 9.44
N VAL A 266 -22.92 -5.56 8.36
CA VAL A 266 -22.27 -4.24 8.39
C VAL A 266 -23.01 -3.29 9.33
N ARG A 267 -24.34 -3.19 9.23
CA ARG A 267 -25.14 -2.34 10.13
C ARG A 267 -24.94 -2.71 11.60
N LYS A 268 -25.00 -4.01 11.93
CA LYS A 268 -24.80 -4.49 13.30
C LYS A 268 -23.39 -4.22 13.81
N GLN A 269 -22.38 -4.39 12.94
CA GLN A 269 -20.98 -4.20 13.27
C GLN A 269 -20.66 -2.73 13.60
N PHE A 270 -21.23 -1.77 12.86
CA PHE A 270 -20.90 -0.34 12.97
C PHE A 270 -21.98 0.50 13.66
N LYS A 271 -22.91 -0.13 14.40
CA LYS A 271 -24.04 0.56 15.04
C LYS A 271 -23.62 1.76 15.91
N ASP A 272 -22.44 1.69 16.53
CA ASP A 272 -21.92 2.70 17.46
C ASP A 272 -21.15 3.82 16.73
N SER A 273 -21.04 3.74 15.40
CA SER A 273 -20.38 4.74 14.55
C SER A 273 -21.34 5.80 13.99
N VAL A 274 -22.64 5.69 14.27
CA VAL A 274 -23.64 6.71 13.87
C VAL A 274 -23.34 8.00 14.65
N PRO A 275 -23.08 9.15 13.99
CA PRO A 275 -22.87 10.42 14.67
C PRO A 275 -24.09 10.81 15.53
N GLN A 276 -23.85 11.36 16.72
CA GLN A 276 -24.90 11.93 17.58
C GLN A 276 -25.37 13.29 17.06
#